data_AF-A0A7J0GZG3-F1
#
_entry.id   AF-A0A7J0GZG3-F1
#
_cell.length_a   1.000
_cell.length_b   1.000
_cell.length_c   1.000
_cell.angle_alpha   90.00
_cell.angle_beta   90.00
_cell.angle_gamma   90.00
#
_symmetry.space_group_name_H-M   'P 1'
#
loop_
_entity.id
_entity.type
_entity.pdbx_description
1 polymer ?
#
loop_
_entity_poly.entity_id
_entity_poly.type
_entity_poly.pdbx_seq_one_letter_code
_entity_poly.pdbx_strand_id
1 'polypeptide(L)'
;MCQMSSFYGTLLLEEVVNCGGTEAIINVIDAAKKRFVESQQAKIAGSAAWWRMREATLFALASLSDQLLESEVSEHAGVDLGNFLGQIIAEDMGTGVNEYPFLFARLFSSIAKSATNVVEHFLYAAIKAIGMDVHLNETMHLVLETLQAAIKAGQEASVSIEPTISPIILNMWASHVSDPFISIDALEVLEVIRLSIVRLPAPTAVQWFSCWCIGPCDDVAEGKPNSNSPSDVVKAVYDTCFNSVIRIVLQTDDHSEMQNATECLAALLSAGKQEVLTWGGDPGFTMRSLLDVASRLLDPDLESSGSLFVGSYILQLILHLPSQMAPHIRDLVAALVKRMQSSKIAGLRSSLLVIFARLVHMSAPHVEHFIELLVSVHAEGHDNSFVYVMSEWTKQQGEIQGSYQIKVTTTALALLLSTRHIQLGKINVQGHLIKSTAGITTRSKAKIAPDQWTSMSLPSKILALLADVLIEIQEQVMGGDEEDSEWEEAEAGDAEDHDLLYSVDATSYSRPSYEHLDAMAKVLNEDQDGDEDGLLIGADPLNEINLANYLFDFLVKFAQTDRPLFDHLCQSLTNAQQNAVPNGAKSVMIFAVVPCVVD
;
A
#
# COMPACT_ATOMS: atom_id res chain seq x y z
N MET A 1 23.47 24.74 -13.44
CA MET A 1 22.77 25.73 -14.29
C MET A 1 22.09 25.08 -15.50
N CYS A 2 22.74 24.23 -16.31
CA CYS A 2 22.08 23.56 -17.45
C CYS A 2 20.97 22.55 -17.06
N GLN A 3 21.11 21.82 -15.95
CA GLN A 3 20.03 20.92 -15.49
C GLN A 3 18.79 21.70 -15.01
N MET A 4 18.97 22.81 -14.28
CA MET A 4 17.85 23.68 -13.91
C MET A 4 17.15 24.28 -15.14
N SER A 5 17.89 24.75 -16.16
CA SER A 5 17.24 25.29 -17.37
C SER A 5 16.50 24.22 -18.18
N SER A 6 16.93 22.96 -18.12
CA SER A 6 16.24 21.84 -18.76
C SER A 6 14.92 21.52 -18.05
N PHE A 7 14.92 21.50 -16.72
CA PHE A 7 13.73 21.21 -15.91
C PHE A 7 12.64 22.29 -16.07
N TYR A 8 13.01 23.57 -15.99
CA TYR A 8 12.06 24.67 -16.24
C TYR A 8 11.56 24.71 -17.69
N GLY A 9 12.39 24.27 -18.65
CA GLY A 9 12.00 24.18 -20.06
C GLY A 9 10.94 23.11 -20.31
N THR A 10 11.05 21.96 -19.63
CA THR A 10 10.08 20.86 -19.73
C THR A 10 8.75 21.21 -19.09
N LEU A 11 8.76 21.74 -17.86
CA LEU A 11 7.51 22.15 -17.18
C LEU A 11 6.74 23.19 -17.98
N LEU A 12 7.44 24.17 -18.57
CA LEU A 12 6.79 25.16 -19.42
C LEU A 12 6.24 24.55 -20.72
N LEU A 13 6.90 23.53 -21.25
CA LEU A 13 6.45 22.83 -22.45
C LEU A 13 5.19 21.99 -22.15
N GLU A 14 5.16 21.28 -21.03
CA GLU A 14 3.99 20.54 -20.53
C GLU A 14 2.81 21.48 -20.28
N GLU A 15 3.04 22.60 -19.58
CA GLU A 15 2.02 23.61 -19.30
C GLU A 15 1.43 24.21 -20.59
N VAL A 16 2.27 24.51 -21.58
CA VAL A 16 1.84 25.04 -22.89
C VAL A 16 0.99 24.02 -23.65
N VAL A 17 1.31 22.72 -23.55
CA VAL A 17 0.53 21.65 -24.19
C VAL A 17 -0.80 21.44 -23.46
N ASN A 18 -0.80 21.44 -22.13
CA ASN A 18 -2.02 21.30 -21.33
C ASN A 18 -2.98 22.47 -21.55
N CYS A 19 -2.47 23.71 -21.58
CA CYS A 19 -3.27 24.91 -21.88
C CYS A 19 -3.73 25.00 -23.34
N GLY A 20 -2.91 24.54 -24.28
CA GLY A 20 -3.08 24.77 -25.72
C GLY A 20 -3.70 23.61 -26.50
N GLY A 21 -3.92 22.46 -25.86
CA GLY A 21 -4.55 21.28 -26.45
C GLY A 21 -3.87 20.81 -27.75
N THR A 22 -4.67 20.27 -28.69
CA THR A 22 -4.17 19.67 -29.94
C THR A 22 -3.36 20.63 -30.82
N GLU A 23 -3.65 21.93 -30.79
CA GLU A 23 -2.92 22.93 -31.59
C GLU A 23 -1.48 23.13 -31.07
N ALA A 24 -1.29 23.13 -29.75
CA ALA A 24 0.04 23.17 -29.15
C ALA A 24 0.85 21.92 -29.49
N ILE A 25 0.20 20.74 -29.45
CA ILE A 25 0.83 19.46 -29.82
C ILE A 25 1.37 19.50 -31.26
N ILE A 26 0.56 19.94 -32.23
CA ILE A 26 0.97 20.03 -33.64
C ILE A 26 2.18 20.97 -33.80
N ASN A 27 2.15 22.13 -33.14
CA ASN A 27 3.24 23.10 -33.19
C ASN A 27 4.55 22.55 -32.60
N VAL A 28 4.47 21.77 -31.52
CA VAL A 28 5.65 21.11 -30.94
C VAL A 28 6.24 20.08 -31.90
N ILE A 29 5.41 19.30 -32.57
CA ILE A 29 5.86 18.28 -33.54
C ILE A 29 6.51 18.94 -34.76
N ASP A 30 5.94 20.03 -35.27
CA ASP A 30 6.53 20.78 -36.37
C ASP A 30 7.86 21.45 -35.98
N ALA A 31 7.96 21.96 -34.75
CA ALA A 31 9.22 22.45 -34.20
C ALA A 31 10.26 21.32 -34.09
N ALA A 32 9.85 20.13 -33.62
CA ALA A 32 10.71 18.96 -33.54
C ALA A 32 11.23 18.51 -34.92
N LYS A 33 10.35 18.43 -35.93
CA LYS A 33 10.72 18.13 -37.33
C LYS A 33 11.72 19.14 -37.89
N LYS A 34 11.50 20.43 -37.62
CA LYS A 34 12.42 21.49 -38.05
C LYS A 34 13.80 21.36 -37.39
N ARG A 35 13.83 21.17 -36.06
CA ARG A 35 15.08 20.96 -35.30
C ARG A 35 15.82 19.70 -35.74
N PHE A 36 15.10 18.65 -36.10
CA PHE A 36 15.66 17.43 -36.67
C PHE A 36 16.41 17.67 -37.99
N VAL A 37 15.80 18.40 -38.94
CA VAL A 37 16.44 18.74 -40.23
C VAL A 37 17.67 19.63 -40.03
N GLU A 38 17.59 20.61 -39.13
CA GLU A 38 18.73 21.48 -38.81
C GLU A 38 19.89 20.67 -38.18
N SER A 39 19.59 19.67 -37.35
CA SER A 39 20.57 18.74 -36.81
C SER A 39 21.24 17.90 -37.90
N GLN A 40 20.48 17.39 -38.88
CA GLN A 40 21.05 16.66 -40.03
C GLN A 40 22.02 17.52 -40.84
N GLN A 41 21.65 18.78 -41.11
CA GLN A 41 22.51 19.72 -41.83
C GLN A 41 23.78 20.02 -41.05
N ALA A 42 23.68 20.20 -39.73
CA ALA A 42 24.83 20.40 -38.85
C ALA A 42 25.76 19.17 -38.82
N LYS A 43 25.18 17.95 -38.86
CA LYS A 43 25.92 16.68 -38.94
C LYS A 43 26.70 16.57 -40.25
N ILE A 44 26.07 16.87 -41.39
CA ILE A 44 26.70 16.89 -42.71
C ILE A 44 27.81 17.94 -42.79
N ALA A 45 27.61 19.09 -42.14
CA ALA A 45 28.61 20.16 -42.04
C ALA A 45 29.78 19.84 -41.08
N GLY A 46 29.78 18.67 -40.41
CA GLY A 46 30.84 18.26 -39.50
C GLY A 46 30.84 18.99 -38.14
N SER A 47 29.72 19.59 -37.74
CA SER A 47 29.62 20.32 -36.47
C SER A 47 29.69 19.37 -35.27
N ALA A 48 30.59 19.58 -34.32
CA ALA A 48 30.69 18.75 -33.12
C ALA A 48 29.46 18.80 -32.18
N ALA A 49 28.53 19.74 -32.40
CA ALA A 49 27.35 19.96 -31.56
C ALA A 49 26.04 19.45 -32.18
N TRP A 50 26.06 18.81 -33.36
CA TRP A 50 24.86 18.37 -34.07
C TRP A 50 23.93 17.49 -33.19
N TRP A 51 24.54 16.62 -32.39
CA TRP A 51 23.87 15.65 -31.53
C TRP A 51 23.10 16.29 -30.37
N ARG A 52 23.46 17.50 -29.92
CA ARG A 52 22.77 18.19 -28.81
C ARG A 52 21.37 18.64 -29.20
N MET A 53 21.20 19.12 -30.44
CA MET A 53 19.89 19.48 -30.98
C MET A 53 19.02 18.23 -31.17
N ARG A 54 19.65 17.11 -31.52
CA ARG A 54 18.99 15.81 -31.67
C ARG A 54 18.49 15.29 -30.33
N GLU A 55 19.34 15.32 -29.31
CA GLU A 55 19.03 14.90 -27.93
C GLU A 55 17.91 15.75 -27.32
N ALA A 56 18.00 17.08 -27.42
CA ALA A 56 16.96 17.99 -26.92
C ALA A 56 15.60 17.78 -27.60
N THR A 57 15.61 17.43 -28.89
CA THR A 57 14.38 17.12 -29.65
C THR A 57 13.74 15.83 -29.14
N LEU A 58 14.54 14.79 -28.94
CA LEU A 58 14.08 13.51 -28.39
C LEU A 58 13.60 13.65 -26.94
N PHE A 59 14.25 14.49 -26.14
CA PHE A 59 13.85 14.79 -24.77
C PHE A 59 12.49 15.50 -24.72
N ALA A 60 12.30 16.57 -25.51
CA ALA A 60 11.04 17.28 -25.57
C ALA A 60 9.86 16.38 -26.00
N LEU A 61 10.06 15.51 -26.99
CA LEU A 61 9.05 14.55 -27.43
C LEU A 61 8.77 13.46 -26.38
N ALA A 62 9.80 13.00 -25.66
CA ALA A 62 9.64 11.98 -24.63
C ALA A 62 8.97 12.50 -23.35
N SER A 63 9.14 13.79 -23.03
CA SER A 63 8.44 14.45 -21.92
C SER A 63 6.95 14.62 -22.19
N LEU A 64 6.55 14.77 -23.45
CA LEU A 64 5.15 14.95 -23.86
C LEU A 64 4.49 13.64 -24.34
N SER A 65 5.05 12.48 -23.99
CA SER A 65 4.63 11.19 -24.58
C SER A 65 3.14 10.91 -24.40
N ASP A 66 2.60 11.26 -23.25
CA ASP A 66 1.26 10.83 -22.84
C ASP A 66 0.21 11.67 -23.58
N GLN A 67 0.42 12.99 -23.65
CA GLN A 67 -0.41 13.91 -24.44
C GLN A 67 -0.32 13.64 -25.94
N LEU A 68 0.86 13.20 -26.43
CA LEU A 68 1.05 12.82 -27.83
C LEU A 68 0.30 11.53 -28.19
N LEU A 69 0.30 10.52 -27.30
CA LEU A 69 -0.41 9.25 -27.51
C LEU A 69 -1.92 9.43 -27.48
N GLU A 70 -2.45 10.24 -26.56
CA GLU A 70 -3.89 10.56 -26.49
C GLU A 70 -4.38 11.28 -27.76
N SER A 71 -3.54 12.15 -28.34
CA SER A 71 -3.86 12.86 -29.58
C SER A 71 -3.78 11.98 -30.84
N GLU A 72 -3.02 10.89 -30.85
CA GLU A 72 -2.97 9.94 -31.99
C GLU A 72 -4.21 9.03 -32.04
N VAL A 73 -4.82 8.73 -30.89
CA VAL A 73 -6.04 7.90 -30.78
C VAL A 73 -7.27 8.64 -31.30
N SER A 74 -7.28 9.97 -31.21
CA SER A 74 -8.26 10.82 -31.88
C SER A 74 -7.86 11.01 -33.34
N GLU A 75 -8.50 10.29 -34.27
CA GLU A 75 -8.21 10.25 -35.74
C GLU A 75 -8.13 11.61 -36.49
N HIS A 76 -8.21 12.75 -35.81
CA HIS A 76 -8.29 14.09 -36.37
C HIS A 76 -6.94 14.81 -36.53
N ALA A 77 -5.85 14.26 -36.02
CA ALA A 77 -4.51 14.83 -36.20
C ALA A 77 -3.67 13.84 -37.03
N GLY A 78 -3.46 14.14 -38.32
CA GLY A 78 -2.57 13.38 -39.23
C GLY A 78 -1.09 13.47 -38.85
N VAL A 79 -0.79 13.16 -37.60
CA VAL A 79 0.49 13.28 -36.94
C VAL A 79 1.19 11.94 -37.10
N ASP A 80 2.09 11.89 -38.08
CA ASP A 80 2.90 10.70 -38.35
C ASP A 80 4.11 10.63 -37.40
N LEU A 81 3.86 10.65 -36.08
CA LEU A 81 4.90 10.67 -35.04
C LEU A 81 5.67 9.36 -35.03
N GLY A 82 4.97 8.23 -35.20
CA GLY A 82 5.57 6.90 -35.34
C GLY A 82 6.62 6.82 -36.46
N ASN A 83 6.31 7.29 -37.68
CA ASN A 83 7.29 7.28 -38.77
C ASN A 83 8.40 8.32 -38.56
N PHE A 84 8.08 9.47 -37.97
CA PHE A 84 9.08 10.48 -37.65
C PHE A 84 10.11 9.94 -36.65
N LEU A 85 9.67 9.37 -35.54
CA LEU A 85 10.54 8.71 -34.56
C LEU A 85 11.31 7.55 -35.19
N GLY A 86 10.65 6.70 -35.99
CA GLY A 86 11.29 5.62 -36.73
C GLY A 86 12.45 6.10 -37.63
N GLN A 87 12.30 7.26 -38.27
CA GLN A 87 13.35 7.88 -39.07
C GLN A 87 14.53 8.36 -38.21
N ILE A 88 14.28 8.99 -37.06
CA ILE A 88 15.34 9.42 -36.13
C ILE A 88 16.18 8.22 -35.69
N ILE A 89 15.49 7.15 -35.30
CA ILE A 89 16.10 5.93 -34.78
C ILE A 89 16.97 5.27 -35.85
N ALA A 90 16.44 5.07 -37.06
CA ALA A 90 17.16 4.42 -38.15
C ALA A 90 18.45 5.18 -38.53
N GLU A 91 18.43 6.52 -38.49
CA GLU A 91 19.59 7.35 -38.83
C GLU A 91 20.65 7.42 -37.72
N ASP A 92 20.24 7.34 -36.45
CA ASP A 92 21.13 7.52 -35.31
C ASP A 92 21.69 6.20 -34.77
N MET A 93 21.00 5.07 -34.97
CA MET A 93 21.49 3.72 -34.64
C MET A 93 22.80 3.36 -35.35
N GLY A 94 23.07 3.95 -36.52
CA GLY A 94 24.32 3.78 -37.27
C GLY A 94 25.48 4.68 -36.82
N THR A 95 25.25 5.59 -35.87
CA THR A 95 26.31 6.43 -35.30
C THR A 95 27.03 5.70 -34.17
N GLY A 96 28.32 5.94 -33.95
CA GLY A 96 29.07 5.15 -32.95
C GLY A 96 28.52 5.36 -31.53
N VAL A 97 28.04 4.29 -30.88
CA VAL A 97 27.49 4.30 -29.50
C VAL A 97 28.44 4.96 -28.49
N ASN A 98 29.75 4.77 -28.69
CA ASN A 98 30.80 5.29 -27.81
C ASN A 98 31.14 6.77 -28.05
N GLU A 99 30.71 7.36 -29.16
CA GLU A 99 31.06 8.75 -29.53
C GLU A 99 30.07 9.77 -28.97
N TYR A 100 28.80 9.38 -28.77
CA TYR A 100 27.72 10.27 -28.33
C TYR A 100 26.81 9.63 -27.25
N PRO A 101 27.35 9.34 -26.05
CA PRO A 101 26.65 8.53 -25.04
C PRO A 101 25.30 9.13 -24.58
N PHE A 102 25.20 10.46 -24.46
CA PHE A 102 23.96 11.12 -24.04
C PHE A 102 22.86 11.10 -25.12
N LEU A 103 23.23 11.19 -26.40
CA LEU A 103 22.26 11.06 -27.50
C LEU A 103 21.70 9.63 -27.52
N PHE A 104 22.57 8.64 -27.35
CA PHE A 104 22.16 7.24 -27.28
C PHE A 104 21.28 6.98 -26.05
N ALA A 105 21.68 7.42 -24.85
CA ALA A 105 20.84 7.33 -23.65
C ALA A 105 19.43 7.91 -23.85
N ARG A 106 19.34 9.09 -24.48
CA ARG A 106 18.06 9.73 -24.76
C ARG A 106 17.24 8.97 -25.80
N LEU A 107 17.87 8.57 -26.91
CA LEU A 107 17.26 7.72 -27.93
C LEU A 107 16.66 6.46 -27.29
N PHE A 108 17.39 5.82 -26.36
CA PHE A 108 16.90 4.65 -25.62
C PHE A 108 15.66 4.96 -24.76
N SER A 109 15.68 6.06 -23.97
CA SER A 109 14.51 6.46 -23.14
C SER A 109 13.27 6.83 -23.97
N SER A 110 13.45 7.40 -25.16
CA SER A 110 12.35 7.78 -26.06
C SER A 110 11.76 6.59 -26.83
N ILE A 111 12.60 5.59 -27.18
CA ILE A 111 12.17 4.37 -27.90
C ILE A 111 11.40 3.41 -26.99
N ALA A 112 11.78 3.30 -25.71
CA ALA A 112 11.09 2.45 -24.75
C ALA A 112 9.58 2.79 -24.64
N LYS A 113 9.21 4.03 -24.97
CA LYS A 113 7.82 4.48 -24.99
C LYS A 113 7.08 4.22 -26.32
N SER A 114 7.75 3.82 -27.40
CA SER A 114 7.18 3.90 -28.78
C SER A 114 7.45 2.73 -29.75
N ALA A 115 8.37 1.79 -29.51
CA ALA A 115 8.58 0.67 -30.45
C ALA A 115 9.08 -0.65 -29.83
N THR A 116 8.36 -1.74 -30.09
CA THR A 116 8.63 -3.11 -29.61
C THR A 116 9.72 -3.88 -30.38
N ASN A 117 10.06 -3.45 -31.61
CA ASN A 117 10.85 -4.26 -32.55
C ASN A 117 12.39 -4.08 -32.44
N VAL A 118 12.88 -3.25 -31.52
CA VAL A 118 14.32 -2.90 -31.41
C VAL A 118 14.92 -3.35 -30.07
N VAL A 119 14.10 -3.90 -29.18
CA VAL A 119 14.45 -4.23 -27.79
C VAL A 119 15.61 -5.24 -27.68
N GLU A 120 15.69 -6.26 -28.54
CA GLU A 120 16.75 -7.29 -28.46
C GLU A 120 18.17 -6.73 -28.67
N HIS A 121 18.35 -5.81 -29.62
CA HIS A 121 19.65 -5.20 -29.89
C HIS A 121 20.07 -4.26 -28.74
N PHE A 122 19.10 -3.64 -28.07
CA PHE A 122 19.32 -2.74 -26.94
C PHE A 122 19.65 -3.47 -25.65
N LEU A 123 18.97 -4.59 -25.37
CA LEU A 123 19.30 -5.44 -24.23
C LEU A 123 20.73 -5.95 -24.34
N TYR A 124 21.19 -6.34 -25.54
CA TYR A 124 22.59 -6.75 -25.75
C TYR A 124 23.59 -5.61 -25.51
N ALA A 125 23.25 -4.37 -25.89
CA ALA A 125 24.10 -3.21 -25.65
C ALA A 125 24.18 -2.84 -24.16
N ALA A 126 23.06 -2.87 -23.43
CA ALA A 126 23.00 -2.63 -21.99
C ALA A 126 23.77 -3.71 -21.21
N ILE A 127 23.58 -4.99 -21.56
CA ILE A 127 24.35 -6.12 -20.98
C ILE A 127 25.85 -5.91 -21.17
N LYS A 128 26.27 -5.48 -22.38
CA LYS A 128 27.68 -5.20 -22.67
C LYS A 128 28.21 -4.00 -21.88
N ALA A 129 27.40 -2.95 -21.70
CA ALA A 129 27.77 -1.78 -20.91
C ALA A 129 27.98 -2.13 -19.41
N ILE A 130 27.09 -2.94 -18.83
CA ILE A 130 27.22 -3.42 -17.44
C ILE A 130 28.46 -4.32 -17.29
N GLY A 131 28.71 -5.21 -18.26
CA GLY A 131 29.89 -6.09 -18.26
C GLY A 131 31.23 -5.38 -18.48
N MET A 132 31.23 -4.09 -18.87
CA MET A 132 32.44 -3.31 -19.12
C MET A 132 33.00 -2.59 -17.87
N ASP A 133 32.43 -2.81 -16.69
CA ASP A 133 32.90 -2.26 -15.40
C ASP A 133 33.18 -0.74 -15.49
N VAL A 134 32.17 0.01 -15.95
CA VAL A 134 32.28 1.46 -16.09
C VAL A 134 32.28 2.08 -14.68
N HIS A 135 33.47 2.43 -14.19
CA HIS A 135 33.76 2.96 -12.85
C HIS A 135 33.15 4.34 -12.48
N LEU A 136 31.97 4.71 -12.97
CA LEU A 136 31.26 5.92 -12.54
C LEU A 136 29.84 5.58 -12.07
N ASN A 137 29.59 5.72 -10.75
CA ASN A 137 28.30 5.43 -10.12
C ASN A 137 27.12 6.14 -10.83
N GLU A 138 27.28 7.40 -11.26
CA GLU A 138 26.24 8.15 -12.00
C GLU A 138 25.90 7.52 -13.37
N THR A 139 26.86 6.84 -14.01
CA THR A 139 26.63 6.14 -15.28
C THR A 139 25.90 4.81 -15.04
N MET A 140 26.06 4.21 -13.85
CA MET A 140 25.44 2.94 -13.51
C MET A 140 23.93 3.09 -13.27
N HIS A 141 23.48 4.13 -12.56
CA HIS A 141 22.06 4.44 -12.39
C HIS A 141 21.36 4.58 -13.74
N LEU A 142 21.91 5.42 -14.63
CA LEU A 142 21.34 5.64 -15.96
C LEU A 142 21.29 4.35 -16.79
N VAL A 143 22.29 3.47 -16.67
CA VAL A 143 22.30 2.17 -17.35
C VAL A 143 21.21 1.24 -16.81
N LEU A 144 20.98 1.22 -15.49
CA LEU A 144 19.95 0.41 -14.85
C LEU A 144 18.55 0.92 -15.14
N GLU A 145 18.30 2.24 -15.06
CA GLU A 145 17.04 2.86 -15.49
C GLU A 145 16.75 2.59 -16.97
N THR A 146 17.77 2.72 -17.83
CA THR A 146 17.63 2.44 -19.27
C THR A 146 17.30 0.96 -19.50
N LEU A 147 17.93 0.06 -18.75
CA LEU A 147 17.66 -1.37 -18.82
C LEU A 147 16.23 -1.69 -18.34
N GLN A 148 15.81 -1.10 -17.22
CA GLN A 148 14.46 -1.23 -16.67
C GLN A 148 13.41 -0.81 -17.71
N ALA A 149 13.57 0.37 -18.32
CA ALA A 149 12.67 0.89 -19.35
C ALA A 149 12.65 -0.02 -20.60
N ALA A 150 13.82 -0.55 -21.02
CA ALA A 150 13.91 -1.45 -22.15
C ALA A 150 13.19 -2.79 -21.91
N ILE A 151 13.26 -3.33 -20.69
CA ILE A 151 12.56 -4.57 -20.31
C ILE A 151 11.06 -4.33 -20.27
N LYS A 152 10.59 -3.22 -19.64
CA LYS A 152 9.16 -2.81 -19.65
C LYS A 152 8.61 -2.71 -21.09
N ALA A 153 9.40 -2.15 -22.01
CA ALA A 153 9.00 -2.00 -23.42
C ALA A 153 8.97 -3.31 -24.23
N GLY A 154 9.71 -4.34 -23.79
CA GLY A 154 9.86 -5.61 -24.50
C GLY A 154 9.42 -6.82 -23.68
N GLN A 155 8.24 -6.76 -23.07
CA GLN A 155 7.66 -7.83 -22.25
C GLN A 155 7.77 -9.21 -22.92
N GLU A 156 7.54 -9.30 -24.24
CA GLU A 156 7.60 -10.57 -25.00
C GLU A 156 9.02 -11.12 -25.18
N ALA A 157 10.03 -10.24 -25.31
CA ALA A 157 11.44 -10.63 -25.47
C ALA A 157 12.13 -10.93 -24.13
N SER A 158 11.57 -10.46 -23.02
CA SER A 158 12.15 -10.54 -21.68
C SER A 158 12.35 -11.99 -21.19
N VAL A 159 11.45 -12.91 -21.54
CA VAL A 159 11.55 -14.35 -21.20
C VAL A 159 12.81 -15.00 -21.78
N SER A 160 13.22 -14.61 -22.99
CA SER A 160 14.39 -15.17 -23.68
C SER A 160 15.71 -14.71 -23.06
N ILE A 161 15.71 -13.53 -22.43
CA ILE A 161 16.91 -12.79 -22.07
C ILE A 161 17.19 -12.85 -20.56
N GLU A 162 16.18 -13.14 -19.74
CA GLU A 162 16.29 -13.37 -18.30
C GLU A 162 17.48 -14.24 -17.87
N PRO A 163 17.76 -15.41 -18.48
CA PRO A 163 18.85 -16.27 -18.02
C PRO A 163 20.23 -15.61 -18.16
N THR A 164 20.32 -14.55 -18.96
CA THR A 164 21.55 -13.78 -19.18
C THR A 164 21.58 -12.52 -18.31
N ILE A 165 20.46 -11.77 -18.21
CA ILE A 165 20.42 -10.50 -17.48
C ILE A 165 20.41 -10.72 -15.97
N SER A 166 19.57 -11.62 -15.45
CA SER A 166 19.38 -11.78 -14.01
C SER A 166 20.69 -12.06 -13.25
N PRO A 167 21.58 -12.97 -13.71
CA PRO A 167 22.86 -13.20 -13.03
C PRO A 167 23.79 -11.99 -13.04
N ILE A 168 23.74 -11.18 -14.11
CA ILE A 168 24.56 -9.97 -14.25
C ILE A 168 24.09 -8.90 -13.26
N ILE A 169 22.78 -8.66 -13.18
CA ILE A 169 22.19 -7.69 -12.27
C ILE A 169 22.37 -8.12 -10.81
N LEU A 170 22.21 -9.41 -10.50
CA LEU A 170 22.48 -9.94 -9.17
C LEU A 170 23.95 -9.79 -8.76
N ASN A 171 24.89 -10.06 -9.66
CA ASN A 171 26.31 -9.90 -9.38
C ASN A 171 26.69 -8.43 -9.20
N MET A 172 26.06 -7.54 -9.97
CA MET A 172 26.21 -6.10 -9.83
C MET A 172 25.65 -5.62 -8.48
N TRP A 173 24.42 -6.00 -8.13
CA TRP A 173 23.83 -5.72 -6.81
C TRP A 173 24.75 -6.21 -5.69
N ALA A 174 25.21 -7.46 -5.74
CA ALA A 174 26.09 -8.03 -4.72
C ALA A 174 27.42 -7.28 -4.58
N SER A 175 27.92 -6.70 -5.67
CA SER A 175 29.16 -5.90 -5.69
C SER A 175 28.95 -4.46 -5.19
N HIS A 176 27.70 -3.97 -5.23
CA HIS A 176 27.33 -2.58 -4.93
C HIS A 176 26.29 -2.45 -3.80
N VAL A 177 26.09 -3.49 -2.97
CA VAL A 177 25.08 -3.52 -1.90
C VAL A 177 25.20 -2.39 -0.87
N SER A 178 26.38 -1.78 -0.75
CA SER A 178 26.63 -0.63 0.12
C SER A 178 26.21 0.71 -0.48
N ASP A 179 25.92 0.77 -1.78
CA ASP A 179 25.39 1.94 -2.47
C ASP A 179 23.86 1.81 -2.54
N PRO A 180 23.10 2.60 -1.77
CA PRO A 180 21.65 2.44 -1.68
C PRO A 180 20.96 2.70 -3.01
N PHE A 181 21.46 3.65 -3.82
CA PHE A 181 20.86 3.98 -5.10
C PHE A 181 21.08 2.88 -6.13
N ILE A 182 22.31 2.34 -6.22
CA ILE A 182 22.62 1.27 -7.19
C ILE A 182 21.87 0.00 -6.79
N SER A 183 21.75 -0.25 -5.48
CA SER A 183 21.02 -1.39 -4.94
C SER A 183 19.54 -1.33 -5.28
N ILE A 184 18.90 -0.16 -5.12
CA ILE A 184 17.49 0.06 -5.46
C ILE A 184 17.29 -0.13 -6.97
N ASP A 185 18.06 0.55 -7.81
CA ASP A 185 17.94 0.44 -9.27
C ASP A 185 18.13 -1.01 -9.76
N ALA A 186 19.06 -1.74 -9.14
CA ALA A 186 19.29 -3.15 -9.46
C ALA A 186 18.05 -3.99 -9.13
N LEU A 187 17.46 -3.81 -7.95
CA LEU A 187 16.27 -4.55 -7.54
C LEU A 187 15.07 -4.18 -8.41
N GLU A 188 14.91 -2.90 -8.76
CA GLU A 188 13.86 -2.45 -9.67
C GLU A 188 13.98 -3.09 -11.05
N VAL A 189 15.19 -3.25 -11.59
CA VAL A 189 15.41 -3.99 -12.84
C VAL A 189 14.99 -5.45 -12.68
N LEU A 190 15.35 -6.11 -11.57
CA LEU A 190 14.94 -7.49 -11.30
C LEU A 190 13.41 -7.61 -11.18
N GLU A 191 12.74 -6.64 -10.55
CA GLU A 191 11.28 -6.62 -10.39
C GLU A 191 10.57 -6.53 -11.74
N VAL A 192 11.04 -5.68 -12.65
CA VAL A 192 10.47 -5.62 -14.01
C VAL A 192 10.65 -6.96 -14.73
N ILE A 193 11.82 -7.59 -14.63
CA ILE A 193 12.05 -8.91 -15.23
C ILE A 193 11.07 -9.94 -14.66
N ARG A 194 10.76 -9.86 -13.35
CA ARG A 194 9.75 -10.69 -12.69
C ARG A 194 8.38 -10.53 -13.34
N LEU A 195 7.90 -9.30 -13.44
CA LEU A 195 6.56 -8.98 -13.96
C LEU A 195 6.41 -9.37 -15.43
N SER A 196 7.51 -9.37 -16.20
CA SER A 196 7.52 -9.83 -17.59
C SER A 196 7.55 -11.35 -17.75
N ILE A 197 7.77 -12.14 -16.68
CA ILE A 197 8.02 -13.58 -16.77
C ILE A 197 7.13 -14.35 -15.80
N VAL A 198 6.12 -15.02 -16.36
CA VAL A 198 5.12 -15.82 -15.63
C VAL A 198 5.74 -16.93 -14.75
N ARG A 199 6.97 -17.38 -15.06
CA ARG A 199 7.73 -18.36 -14.26
C ARG A 199 9.23 -18.11 -14.37
N LEU A 200 9.79 -17.42 -13.38
CA LEU A 200 11.24 -17.37 -13.26
C LEU A 200 11.81 -18.78 -13.02
N PRO A 201 12.99 -19.11 -13.57
CA PRO A 201 13.71 -20.32 -13.21
C PRO A 201 14.01 -20.35 -11.70
N ALA A 202 13.74 -21.48 -11.05
CA ALA A 202 13.90 -21.64 -9.60
C ALA A 202 15.26 -21.18 -9.04
N PRO A 203 16.43 -21.40 -9.69
CA PRO A 203 17.71 -20.92 -9.17
C PRO A 203 17.80 -19.40 -9.12
N THR A 204 17.29 -18.72 -10.16
CA THR A 204 17.29 -17.26 -10.22
C THR A 204 16.31 -16.68 -9.20
N ALA A 205 15.11 -17.24 -9.11
CA ALA A 205 14.11 -16.83 -8.12
C ALA A 205 14.67 -16.97 -6.69
N VAL A 206 15.32 -18.10 -6.38
CA VAL A 206 15.97 -18.32 -5.08
C VAL A 206 17.01 -17.26 -4.76
N GLN A 207 17.88 -16.95 -5.73
CA GLN A 207 18.93 -15.95 -5.53
C GLN A 207 18.35 -14.55 -5.33
N TRP A 208 17.24 -14.22 -6.01
CA TRP A 208 16.49 -12.97 -5.82
C TRP A 208 15.85 -12.88 -4.45
N PHE A 209 15.11 -13.90 -4.05
CA PHE A 209 14.48 -13.93 -2.73
C PHE A 209 15.53 -13.92 -1.61
N SER A 210 16.70 -14.55 -1.80
CA SER A 210 17.80 -14.47 -0.83
C SER A 210 18.39 -13.06 -0.71
N CYS A 211 18.48 -12.35 -1.83
CA CYS A 211 18.94 -10.97 -1.91
C CYS A 211 17.96 -10.02 -1.21
N TRP A 212 16.66 -10.23 -1.41
CA TRP A 212 15.61 -9.46 -0.74
C TRP A 212 15.54 -9.75 0.77
N CYS A 213 15.55 -11.02 1.19
CA CYS A 213 15.45 -11.40 2.61
C CYS A 213 16.67 -10.98 3.47
N ILE A 214 17.78 -10.54 2.85
CA ILE A 214 19.05 -10.22 3.53
C ILE A 214 19.55 -8.80 3.14
N GLY A 215 18.91 -8.15 2.16
CA GLY A 215 19.35 -6.86 1.61
C GLY A 215 18.73 -5.64 2.32
N PRO A 216 19.34 -4.44 2.15
CA PRO A 216 18.91 -3.21 2.81
C PRO A 216 17.72 -2.50 2.11
N CYS A 217 16.77 -3.24 1.53
CA CYS A 217 15.71 -2.64 0.73
C CYS A 217 14.34 -2.72 1.40
N ASP A 218 13.94 -1.60 1.97
CA ASP A 218 12.63 -1.38 2.60
C ASP A 218 11.50 -1.18 1.55
N ASP A 219 11.82 -0.77 0.31
CA ASP A 219 10.84 -0.23 -0.66
C ASP A 219 10.35 -1.19 -1.76
N VAL A 220 10.83 -2.44 -1.86
CA VAL A 220 10.40 -3.35 -2.95
C VAL A 220 9.24 -4.24 -2.48
N ALA A 221 8.06 -3.64 -2.32
CA ALA A 221 6.86 -4.31 -1.82
C ALA A 221 6.27 -5.36 -2.79
N GLU A 222 6.44 -5.18 -4.11
CA GLU A 222 5.80 -5.99 -5.16
C GLU A 222 6.50 -7.33 -5.47
N GLY A 223 7.74 -7.49 -5.01
CA GLY A 223 8.56 -8.68 -5.23
C GLY A 223 8.36 -9.83 -4.22
N LYS A 224 7.48 -9.69 -3.22
CA LYS A 224 7.29 -10.70 -2.16
C LYS A 224 6.68 -12.00 -2.73
N PRO A 225 7.04 -13.20 -2.22
CA PRO A 225 6.30 -14.41 -2.58
C PRO A 225 4.90 -14.26 -1.99
N ASN A 226 3.90 -14.14 -2.86
CA ASN A 226 2.50 -14.03 -2.48
C ASN A 226 1.78 -15.38 -2.62
N SER A 227 0.53 -15.44 -2.22
CA SER A 227 -0.34 -16.62 -2.31
C SER A 227 -0.50 -17.18 -3.74
N ASN A 228 -0.15 -16.39 -4.78
CA ASN A 228 -0.22 -16.78 -6.19
C ASN A 228 1.12 -17.33 -6.72
N SER A 229 2.17 -17.35 -5.90
CA SER A 229 3.49 -17.85 -6.30
C SER A 229 3.49 -19.39 -6.47
N PRO A 230 4.17 -19.94 -7.50
CA PRO A 230 4.25 -21.40 -7.68
C PRO A 230 4.90 -22.09 -6.47
N SER A 231 4.25 -23.13 -5.92
CA SER A 231 4.72 -23.85 -4.71
C SER A 231 6.15 -24.40 -4.86
N ASP A 232 6.57 -24.79 -6.07
CA ASP A 232 7.94 -25.24 -6.34
C ASP A 232 8.99 -24.12 -6.14
N VAL A 233 8.65 -22.89 -6.50
CA VAL A 233 9.50 -21.71 -6.27
C VAL A 233 9.55 -21.38 -4.79
N VAL A 234 8.40 -21.32 -4.12
CA VAL A 234 8.32 -21.01 -2.68
C VAL A 234 9.09 -22.04 -1.85
N LYS A 235 8.99 -23.33 -2.20
CA LYS A 235 9.76 -24.40 -1.57
C LYS A 235 11.26 -24.21 -1.80
N ALA A 236 11.70 -23.84 -3.00
CA ALA A 236 13.12 -23.61 -3.28
C ALA A 236 13.68 -22.44 -2.44
N VAL A 237 12.88 -21.38 -2.24
CA VAL A 237 13.20 -20.25 -1.34
C VAL A 237 13.30 -20.73 0.10
N TYR A 238 12.34 -21.54 0.56
CA TYR A 238 12.39 -22.15 1.89
C TYR A 238 13.69 -22.95 2.09
N ASP A 239 14.00 -23.86 1.17
CA ASP A 239 15.17 -24.75 1.25
C ASP A 239 16.48 -23.96 1.36
N THR A 240 16.54 -22.76 0.79
CA THR A 240 17.74 -21.91 0.74
C THR A 240 17.82 -20.93 1.90
N CYS A 241 16.72 -20.25 2.22
CA CYS A 241 16.75 -19.06 3.07
C CYS A 241 16.20 -19.30 4.48
N PHE A 242 15.29 -20.26 4.69
CA PHE A 242 14.50 -20.36 5.93
C PHE A 242 15.38 -20.36 7.20
N ASN A 243 16.39 -21.23 7.26
CA ASN A 243 17.26 -21.33 8.43
C ASN A 243 18.08 -20.05 8.67
N SER A 244 18.53 -19.39 7.60
CA SER A 244 19.28 -18.14 7.69
C SER A 244 18.41 -17.01 8.20
N VAL A 245 17.17 -16.90 7.69
CA VAL A 245 16.19 -15.90 8.10
C VAL A 245 15.78 -16.09 9.56
N ILE A 246 15.47 -17.32 9.99
CA ILE A 246 15.22 -17.64 11.41
C ILE A 246 16.41 -17.19 12.27
N ARG A 247 17.65 -17.49 11.84
CA ARG A 247 18.85 -17.11 12.58
C ARG A 247 19.02 -15.58 12.67
N ILE A 248 18.77 -14.84 11.59
CA ILE A 248 18.81 -13.37 11.58
C ILE A 248 17.82 -12.85 12.62
N VAL A 249 16.55 -13.25 12.53
CA VAL A 249 15.52 -12.80 13.48
C VAL A 249 15.82 -13.22 14.90
N LEU A 250 16.57 -14.30 15.16
CA LEU A 250 16.90 -14.75 16.52
C LEU A 250 18.21 -14.19 17.09
N GLN A 251 19.14 -13.68 16.26
CA GLN A 251 20.49 -13.30 16.69
C GLN A 251 20.90 -11.87 16.37
N THR A 252 20.30 -11.22 15.37
CA THR A 252 20.69 -9.85 15.01
C THR A 252 20.20 -8.84 16.05
N ASP A 253 20.97 -7.79 16.29
CA ASP A 253 20.56 -6.61 17.04
C ASP A 253 20.25 -5.42 16.10
N ASP A 254 20.43 -5.61 14.78
CA ASP A 254 20.07 -4.62 13.79
C ASP A 254 18.56 -4.65 13.51
N HIS A 255 17.90 -3.51 13.68
CA HIS A 255 16.44 -3.44 13.53
C HIS A 255 15.98 -3.61 12.09
N SER A 256 16.75 -3.13 11.11
CA SER A 256 16.40 -3.25 9.69
C SER A 256 16.51 -4.69 9.21
N GLU A 257 17.59 -5.38 9.57
CA GLU A 257 17.75 -6.81 9.27
C GLU A 257 16.65 -7.66 9.92
N MET A 258 16.27 -7.34 11.17
CA MET A 258 15.21 -8.04 11.90
C MET A 258 13.84 -7.84 11.25
N GLN A 259 13.53 -6.61 10.84
CA GLN A 259 12.30 -6.27 10.13
C GLN A 259 12.19 -7.02 8.79
N ASN A 260 13.21 -6.91 7.95
CA ASN A 260 13.23 -7.53 6.62
C ASN A 260 13.14 -9.06 6.72
N ALA A 261 13.83 -9.66 7.69
CA ALA A 261 13.75 -11.08 7.95
C ALA A 261 12.37 -11.51 8.48
N THR A 262 11.72 -10.69 9.30
CA THR A 262 10.35 -10.94 9.80
C THR A 262 9.33 -10.90 8.67
N GLU A 263 9.42 -9.91 7.78
CA GLU A 263 8.56 -9.81 6.60
C GLU A 263 8.79 -10.96 5.61
N CYS A 264 10.05 -11.36 5.40
CA CYS A 264 10.37 -12.52 4.58
C CYS A 264 9.73 -13.80 5.14
N LEU A 265 9.72 -14.00 6.46
CA LEU A 265 9.00 -15.12 7.09
C LEU A 265 7.48 -15.00 6.90
N ALA A 266 6.91 -13.81 7.07
CA ALA A 266 5.48 -13.59 6.86
C ALA A 266 5.07 -13.94 5.42
N ALA A 267 5.83 -13.50 4.42
CA ALA A 267 5.58 -13.80 3.02
C ALA A 267 5.72 -15.31 2.72
N LEU A 268 6.76 -15.96 3.27
CA LEU A 268 6.96 -17.40 3.12
C LEU A 268 5.81 -18.22 3.72
N LEU A 269 5.27 -17.79 4.85
CA LEU A 269 4.09 -18.42 5.48
C LEU A 269 2.81 -18.17 4.67
N SER A 270 2.63 -16.97 4.14
CA SER A 270 1.48 -16.63 3.27
C SER A 270 1.45 -17.48 2.01
N ALA A 271 2.60 -17.63 1.36
CA ALA A 271 2.75 -18.39 0.12
C ALA A 271 2.75 -19.91 0.36
N GLY A 272 3.53 -20.40 1.33
CA GLY A 272 3.70 -21.84 1.59
C GLY A 272 2.61 -22.46 2.46
N LYS A 273 1.87 -21.65 3.22
CA LYS A 273 0.76 -22.07 4.09
C LYS A 273 1.16 -23.26 4.99
N GLN A 274 0.36 -24.35 5.00
CA GLN A 274 0.64 -25.55 5.80
C GLN A 274 1.82 -26.38 5.26
N GLU A 275 2.19 -26.21 3.99
CA GLU A 275 3.27 -27.00 3.36
C GLU A 275 4.64 -26.67 3.97
N VAL A 276 4.83 -25.45 4.49
CA VAL A 276 6.05 -24.99 5.17
C VAL A 276 6.48 -25.96 6.27
N LEU A 277 5.52 -26.56 7.00
CA LEU A 277 5.80 -27.51 8.06
C LEU A 277 6.36 -28.83 7.53
N THR A 278 6.03 -29.21 6.30
CA THR A 278 6.43 -30.47 5.69
C THR A 278 7.79 -30.41 4.99
N TRP A 279 8.25 -29.22 4.63
CA TRP A 279 9.45 -29.04 3.82
C TRP A 279 10.76 -29.30 4.58
N GLY A 280 10.82 -28.94 5.87
CA GLY A 280 12.02 -29.08 6.72
C GLY A 280 12.29 -30.49 7.26
N GLY A 281 11.50 -31.49 6.88
CA GLY A 281 11.63 -32.89 7.32
C GLY A 281 11.16 -33.18 8.76
N ASP A 282 11.24 -32.21 9.67
CA ASP A 282 10.67 -32.25 11.02
C ASP A 282 9.67 -31.10 11.25
N PRO A 283 8.35 -31.35 11.11
CA PRO A 283 7.31 -30.36 11.35
C PRO A 283 7.36 -29.75 12.76
N GLY A 284 7.78 -30.51 13.77
CA GLY A 284 7.86 -30.05 15.14
C GLY A 284 9.01 -29.07 15.36
N PHE A 285 10.15 -29.31 14.72
CA PHE A 285 11.29 -28.38 14.72
C PHE A 285 10.95 -27.07 13.99
N THR A 286 10.33 -27.16 12.81
CA THR A 286 9.91 -25.98 12.04
C THR A 286 8.93 -25.13 12.85
N MET A 287 7.90 -25.74 13.44
CA MET A 287 6.93 -25.02 14.26
C MET A 287 7.59 -24.37 15.49
N ARG A 288 8.50 -25.08 16.16
CA ARG A 288 9.25 -24.50 17.30
C ARG A 288 10.05 -23.27 16.88
N SER A 289 10.74 -23.35 15.75
CA SER A 289 11.55 -22.23 15.23
C SER A 289 10.68 -20.99 14.94
N LEU A 290 9.49 -21.20 14.37
CA LEU A 290 8.51 -20.12 14.12
C LEU A 290 8.00 -19.49 15.44
N LEU A 291 7.75 -20.32 16.46
CA LEU A 291 7.33 -19.85 17.78
C LEU A 291 8.45 -19.14 18.54
N ASP A 292 9.70 -19.59 18.41
CA ASP A 292 10.87 -18.93 18.99
C ASP A 292 11.04 -17.51 18.40
N VAL A 293 10.80 -17.34 17.09
CA VAL A 293 10.75 -16.02 16.44
C VAL A 293 9.65 -15.15 17.03
N ALA A 294 8.42 -15.67 17.14
CA ALA A 294 7.31 -14.92 17.75
C ALA A 294 7.63 -14.52 19.20
N SER A 295 8.27 -15.41 19.96
CA SER A 295 8.68 -15.14 21.33
C SER A 295 9.71 -14.02 21.43
N ARG A 296 10.69 -13.94 20.51
CA ARG A 296 11.69 -12.86 20.51
C ARG A 296 11.06 -11.52 20.11
N LEU A 297 10.25 -11.51 19.06
CA LEU A 297 9.64 -10.28 18.55
C LEU A 297 8.60 -9.68 19.51
N LEU A 298 8.00 -10.51 20.36
CA LEU A 298 7.09 -10.09 21.44
C LEU A 298 7.78 -9.88 22.79
N ASP A 299 9.10 -10.01 22.88
CA ASP A 299 9.84 -9.74 24.11
C ASP A 299 9.62 -8.26 24.52
N PRO A 300 9.13 -7.96 25.74
CA PRO A 300 8.91 -6.59 26.16
C PRO A 300 10.19 -5.75 26.24
N ASP A 301 11.37 -6.38 26.38
CA ASP A 301 12.67 -5.70 26.50
C ASP A 301 13.31 -5.40 25.13
N LEU A 302 12.81 -6.01 24.05
CA LEU A 302 13.25 -5.69 22.69
C LEU A 302 12.81 -4.27 22.30
N GLU A 303 13.65 -3.51 21.60
CA GLU A 303 13.25 -2.18 21.13
C GLU A 303 12.03 -2.26 20.20
N SER A 304 11.13 -1.26 20.26
CA SER A 304 9.87 -1.28 19.49
C SER A 304 10.08 -1.21 17.98
N SER A 305 11.17 -0.58 17.52
CA SER A 305 11.54 -0.46 16.11
C SER A 305 11.81 -1.83 15.49
N GLY A 306 12.62 -2.69 16.09
CA GLY A 306 12.93 -4.02 15.52
C GLY A 306 11.74 -4.96 15.31
N SER A 307 10.59 -4.70 15.95
CA SER A 307 9.40 -5.56 15.86
C SER A 307 8.22 -4.92 15.10
N LEU A 308 8.42 -3.89 14.28
CA LEU A 308 7.31 -3.19 13.60
C LEU A 308 6.38 -4.13 12.83
N PHE A 309 6.95 -5.11 12.12
CA PHE A 309 6.20 -6.06 11.28
C PHE A 309 5.78 -7.37 11.98
N VAL A 310 5.94 -7.44 13.30
CA VAL A 310 5.54 -8.65 14.07
C VAL A 310 4.05 -8.98 13.93
N GLY A 311 3.22 -7.95 13.76
CA GLY A 311 1.78 -8.12 13.61
C GLY A 311 1.41 -8.92 12.37
N SER A 312 1.98 -8.55 11.22
CA SER A 312 1.80 -9.25 9.95
C SER A 312 2.29 -10.70 10.05
N TYR A 313 3.49 -10.93 10.60
CA TYR A 313 4.04 -12.27 10.80
C TYR A 313 3.15 -13.20 11.65
N ILE A 314 2.72 -12.74 12.84
CA ILE A 314 1.86 -13.54 13.72
C ILE A 314 0.51 -13.80 13.07
N LEU A 315 -0.03 -12.82 12.35
CA LEU A 315 -1.28 -12.98 11.64
C LEU A 315 -1.20 -14.10 10.59
N GLN A 316 -0.09 -14.20 9.84
CA GLN A 316 0.12 -15.31 8.90
C GLN A 316 0.18 -16.68 9.60
N LEU A 317 0.82 -16.77 10.77
CA LEU A 317 0.81 -18.00 11.58
C LEU A 317 -0.62 -18.41 11.96
N ILE A 318 -1.42 -17.45 12.40
CA ILE A 318 -2.81 -17.68 12.82
C ILE A 318 -3.68 -18.13 11.63
N LEU A 319 -3.54 -17.47 10.48
CA LEU A 319 -4.37 -17.74 9.31
C LEU A 319 -4.03 -19.06 8.63
N HIS A 320 -2.74 -19.38 8.51
CA HIS A 320 -2.31 -20.54 7.74
C HIS A 320 -2.01 -21.78 8.59
N LEU A 321 -1.69 -21.62 9.88
CA LEU A 321 -1.39 -22.73 10.80
C LEU A 321 -2.33 -22.78 12.03
N PRO A 322 -3.67 -22.63 11.88
CA PRO A 322 -4.58 -22.48 13.02
C PRO A 322 -4.58 -23.68 13.98
N SER A 323 -4.43 -24.90 13.46
CA SER A 323 -4.39 -26.12 14.27
C SER A 323 -3.13 -26.22 15.13
N GLN A 324 -1.99 -25.75 14.60
CA GLN A 324 -0.72 -25.72 15.34
C GLN A 324 -0.65 -24.55 16.30
N MET A 325 -1.32 -23.43 15.99
CA MET A 325 -1.39 -22.27 16.86
C MET A 325 -2.35 -22.48 18.04
N ALA A 326 -3.42 -23.27 17.89
CA ALA A 326 -4.46 -23.45 18.91
C ALA A 326 -3.94 -23.76 20.33
N PRO A 327 -2.96 -24.68 20.54
CA PRO A 327 -2.40 -24.95 21.87
C PRO A 327 -1.63 -23.77 22.49
N HIS A 328 -1.17 -22.83 21.67
CA HIS A 328 -0.29 -21.72 22.06
C HIS A 328 -1.03 -20.37 22.17
N ILE A 329 -2.32 -20.30 21.82
CA ILE A 329 -3.10 -19.04 21.82
C ILE A 329 -3.07 -18.32 23.17
N ARG A 330 -3.16 -19.07 24.28
CA ARG A 330 -3.10 -18.47 25.62
C ARG A 330 -1.77 -17.77 25.90
N ASP A 331 -0.66 -18.43 25.55
CA ASP A 331 0.67 -17.89 25.76
C ASP A 331 0.94 -16.71 24.80
N LEU A 332 0.45 -16.81 23.57
CA LEU A 332 0.46 -15.72 22.59
C LEU A 332 -0.28 -14.49 23.12
N VAL A 333 -1.52 -14.65 23.62
CA VAL A 333 -2.29 -13.55 24.21
C VAL A 333 -1.54 -12.88 25.36
N ALA A 334 -0.91 -13.67 26.23
CA ALA A 334 -0.11 -13.11 27.32
C ALA A 334 1.12 -12.33 26.83
N ALA A 335 1.79 -12.82 25.78
CA ALA A 335 2.92 -12.14 25.16
C ALA A 335 2.49 -10.84 24.44
N LEU A 336 1.39 -10.88 23.67
CA LEU A 336 0.82 -9.71 23.00
C LEU A 336 0.44 -8.61 23.98
N VAL A 337 -0.21 -8.94 25.09
CA VAL A 337 -0.56 -7.97 26.14
C VAL A 337 0.69 -7.31 26.70
N LYS A 338 1.71 -8.09 27.09
CA LYS A 338 2.96 -7.54 27.62
C LYS A 338 3.68 -6.65 26.61
N ARG A 339 3.73 -7.07 25.34
CA ARG A 339 4.36 -6.30 24.26
C ARG A 339 3.62 -4.99 23.99
N MET A 340 2.29 -5.02 24.00
CA MET A 340 1.48 -3.82 23.81
C MET A 340 1.64 -2.83 24.98
N GLN A 341 1.84 -3.33 26.21
CA GLN A 341 2.13 -2.53 27.40
C GLN A 341 3.51 -1.87 27.35
N SER A 342 4.54 -2.56 26.85
CA SER A 342 5.90 -2.01 26.77
C SER A 342 6.13 -1.12 25.54
N SER A 343 5.42 -1.36 24.44
CA SER A 343 5.55 -0.59 23.20
C SER A 343 5.21 0.88 23.41
N LYS A 344 5.99 1.78 22.78
CA LYS A 344 5.70 3.24 22.72
C LYS A 344 5.21 3.69 21.36
N ILE A 345 5.35 2.86 20.32
CA ILE A 345 5.00 3.17 18.94
C ILE A 345 3.52 2.85 18.73
N ALA A 346 2.73 3.85 18.30
CA ALA A 346 1.30 3.69 18.06
C ALA A 346 1.03 2.65 16.95
N GLY A 347 1.75 2.73 15.82
CA GLY A 347 1.61 1.78 14.72
C GLY A 347 1.82 0.31 15.15
N LEU A 348 2.81 0.04 16.01
CA LEU A 348 3.00 -1.31 16.56
C LEU A 348 1.81 -1.74 17.41
N ARG A 349 1.24 -0.88 18.25
CA ARG A 349 0.05 -1.24 19.05
C ARG A 349 -1.16 -1.52 18.15
N SER A 350 -1.41 -0.68 17.13
CA SER A 350 -2.46 -0.91 16.13
C SER A 350 -2.29 -2.25 15.42
N SER A 351 -1.07 -2.56 14.98
CA SER A 351 -0.73 -3.83 14.33
C SER A 351 -1.01 -5.04 15.24
N LEU A 352 -0.68 -4.95 16.54
CA LEU A 352 -0.99 -6.00 17.52
C LEU A 352 -2.50 -6.12 17.81
N LEU A 353 -3.26 -5.01 17.76
CA LEU A 353 -4.73 -5.02 17.92
C LEU A 353 -5.42 -5.82 16.82
N VAL A 354 -4.91 -5.77 15.59
CA VAL A 354 -5.42 -6.59 14.47
C VAL A 354 -5.34 -8.08 14.82
N ILE A 355 -4.30 -8.53 15.53
CA ILE A 355 -4.20 -9.94 15.97
C ILE A 355 -5.35 -10.29 16.94
N PHE A 356 -5.62 -9.44 17.93
CA PHE A 356 -6.75 -9.66 18.85
C PHE A 356 -8.09 -9.70 18.11
N ALA A 357 -8.30 -8.80 17.15
CA ALA A 357 -9.50 -8.81 16.31
C ALA A 357 -9.66 -10.12 15.54
N ARG A 358 -8.56 -10.70 15.07
CA ARG A 358 -8.58 -11.97 14.33
C ARG A 358 -8.83 -13.17 15.22
N LEU A 359 -8.32 -13.15 16.45
CA LEU A 359 -8.66 -14.15 17.46
C LEU A 359 -10.14 -14.09 17.87
N VAL A 360 -10.78 -12.91 17.87
CA VAL A 360 -12.23 -12.77 18.04
C VAL A 360 -12.97 -13.51 16.93
N HIS A 361 -12.60 -13.26 15.67
CA HIS A 361 -13.22 -13.91 14.51
C HIS A 361 -13.06 -15.42 14.52
N MET A 362 -11.87 -15.93 14.87
CA MET A 362 -11.64 -17.37 15.02
C MET A 362 -12.45 -18.01 16.14
N SER A 363 -12.82 -17.24 17.14
CA SER A 363 -13.63 -17.71 18.27
C SER A 363 -15.11 -17.72 17.93
N ALA A 364 -15.56 -17.08 16.84
CA ALA A 364 -16.95 -17.10 16.44
C ALA A 364 -17.43 -18.52 16.09
N PRO A 365 -18.63 -18.94 16.55
CA PRO A 365 -19.66 -18.14 17.23
C PRO A 365 -19.47 -17.98 18.75
N HIS A 366 -18.48 -18.64 19.36
CA HIS A 366 -18.20 -18.67 20.80
C HIS A 366 -17.24 -17.57 21.29
N VAL A 367 -17.51 -16.32 20.90
CA VAL A 367 -16.66 -15.16 21.25
C VAL A 367 -16.54 -14.97 22.77
N GLU A 368 -17.51 -15.44 23.54
CA GLU A 368 -17.47 -15.47 25.01
C GLU A 368 -16.22 -16.18 25.58
N HIS A 369 -15.76 -17.27 24.96
CA HIS A 369 -14.57 -18.00 25.42
C HIS A 369 -13.30 -17.17 25.24
N PHE A 370 -13.23 -16.33 24.21
CA PHE A 370 -12.11 -15.42 24.02
C PHE A 370 -12.11 -14.31 25.07
N ILE A 371 -13.29 -13.80 25.44
CA ILE A 371 -13.42 -12.84 26.54
C ILE A 371 -12.98 -13.48 27.86
N GLU A 372 -13.40 -14.72 28.14
CA GLU A 372 -12.97 -15.47 29.33
C GLU A 372 -11.46 -15.72 29.34
N LEU A 373 -10.86 -16.03 28.19
CA LEU A 373 -9.42 -16.15 28.04
C LEU A 373 -8.71 -14.85 28.43
N LEU A 374 -9.13 -13.71 27.88
CA LEU A 374 -8.53 -12.40 28.21
C LEU A 374 -8.73 -12.02 29.68
N VAL A 375 -9.85 -12.40 30.30
CA VAL A 375 -10.07 -12.20 31.74
C VAL A 375 -9.12 -13.07 32.58
N SER A 376 -8.74 -14.25 32.08
CA SER A 376 -7.81 -15.16 32.79
C SER A 376 -6.34 -14.75 32.73
N VAL A 377 -5.99 -13.82 31.82
CA VAL A 377 -4.61 -13.34 31.63
C VAL A 377 -4.41 -12.04 32.41
N HIS A 378 -3.22 -11.88 33.00
CA HIS A 378 -2.86 -10.70 33.78
C HIS A 378 -2.33 -9.59 32.86
N ALA A 379 -2.73 -8.35 33.15
CA ALA A 379 -2.16 -7.13 32.57
C ALA A 379 -1.72 -6.20 33.69
N GLU A 380 -0.50 -5.66 33.60
CA GLU A 380 0.04 -4.79 34.64
C GLU A 380 -0.80 -3.51 34.77
N GLY A 381 -1.11 -3.11 36.01
CA GLY A 381 -1.92 -1.91 36.30
C GLY A 381 -3.41 -1.99 35.94
N HIS A 382 -3.91 -3.15 35.53
CA HIS A 382 -5.32 -3.37 35.18
C HIS A 382 -5.88 -4.60 35.90
N ASP A 383 -7.20 -4.70 36.03
CA ASP A 383 -7.84 -5.85 36.69
C ASP A 383 -7.57 -7.16 35.95
N ASN A 384 -7.56 -7.12 34.61
CA ASN A 384 -7.24 -8.24 33.73
C ASN A 384 -6.91 -7.73 32.32
N SER A 385 -6.43 -8.62 31.45
CA SER A 385 -6.06 -8.25 30.08
C SER A 385 -7.26 -7.79 29.24
N PHE A 386 -8.48 -8.27 29.49
CA PHE A 386 -9.66 -7.80 28.75
C PHE A 386 -9.89 -6.30 28.98
N VAL A 387 -9.78 -5.81 30.22
CA VAL A 387 -9.91 -4.38 30.54
C VAL A 387 -8.85 -3.55 29.80
N TYR A 388 -7.61 -4.00 29.84
CA TYR A 388 -6.50 -3.30 29.17
C TYR A 388 -6.68 -3.25 27.65
N VAL A 389 -6.89 -4.41 27.01
CA VAL A 389 -7.02 -4.52 25.55
C VAL A 389 -8.19 -3.68 25.05
N MET A 390 -9.36 -3.74 25.70
CA MET A 390 -10.53 -2.96 25.27
C MET A 390 -10.34 -1.45 25.47
N SER A 391 -9.61 -1.04 26.51
CA SER A 391 -9.31 0.38 26.76
C SER A 391 -8.36 0.95 25.70
N GLU A 392 -7.32 0.19 25.34
CA GLU A 392 -6.39 0.61 24.28
C GLU A 392 -7.02 0.51 22.89
N TRP A 393 -7.78 -0.54 22.61
CA TRP A 393 -8.45 -0.72 21.31
C TRP A 393 -9.43 0.42 21.03
N THR A 394 -10.33 0.72 21.97
CA THR A 394 -11.31 1.81 21.76
C THR A 394 -10.69 3.20 21.63
N LYS A 395 -9.47 3.38 22.13
CA LYS A 395 -8.69 4.61 21.97
C LYS A 395 -7.99 4.69 20.61
N GLN A 396 -7.49 3.56 20.11
CA GLN A 396 -6.71 3.50 18.86
C GLN A 396 -7.55 3.20 17.61
N GLN A 397 -8.82 2.81 17.74
CA GLN A 397 -9.65 2.38 16.59
C GLN A 397 -9.68 3.41 15.45
N GLY A 398 -9.77 4.71 15.74
CA GLY A 398 -9.77 5.77 14.72
C GLY A 398 -8.40 6.08 14.11
N GLU A 399 -7.32 5.50 14.65
CA GLU A 399 -5.95 5.62 14.13
C GLU A 399 -5.55 4.40 13.28
N ILE A 400 -6.44 3.40 13.14
CA ILE A 400 -6.18 2.21 12.34
C ILE A 400 -6.37 2.57 10.87
N GLN A 401 -5.31 2.38 10.08
CA GLN A 401 -5.28 2.63 8.64
C GLN A 401 -5.29 1.30 7.87
N GLY A 402 -5.70 1.37 6.60
CA GLY A 402 -5.82 0.23 5.69
C GLY A 402 -7.22 -0.39 5.69
N SER A 403 -7.79 -0.57 4.48
CA SER A 403 -9.17 -1.06 4.30
C SER A 403 -9.41 -2.41 4.99
N TYR A 404 -8.46 -3.34 4.84
CA TYR A 404 -8.55 -4.66 5.43
C TYR A 404 -8.51 -4.61 6.97
N GLN A 405 -7.59 -3.85 7.57
CA GLN A 405 -7.42 -3.72 9.01
C GLN A 405 -8.67 -3.07 9.64
N ILE A 406 -9.25 -2.07 8.98
CA ILE A 406 -10.52 -1.44 9.37
C ILE A 406 -11.66 -2.45 9.32
N LYS A 407 -11.82 -3.21 8.22
CA LYS A 407 -12.84 -4.27 8.10
C LYS A 407 -12.72 -5.29 9.24
N VAL A 408 -11.52 -5.83 9.45
CA VAL A 408 -11.23 -6.84 10.48
C VAL A 408 -11.57 -6.35 11.89
N THR A 409 -11.06 -5.18 12.26
CA THR A 409 -11.17 -4.65 13.63
C THR A 409 -12.58 -4.19 13.93
N THR A 410 -13.24 -3.53 12.98
CA THR A 410 -14.61 -3.02 13.14
C THR A 410 -15.62 -4.17 13.23
N THR A 411 -15.51 -5.18 12.37
CA THR A 411 -16.37 -6.38 12.43
C THR A 411 -16.13 -7.17 13.73
N ALA A 412 -14.90 -7.24 14.23
CA ALA A 412 -14.61 -7.89 15.52
C ALA A 412 -15.24 -7.14 16.70
N LEU A 413 -15.25 -5.80 16.69
CA LEU A 413 -15.94 -4.99 17.70
C LEU A 413 -17.46 -5.25 17.69
N ALA A 414 -18.07 -5.38 16.50
CA ALA A 414 -19.48 -5.76 16.37
C ALA A 414 -19.77 -7.17 16.93
N LEU A 415 -18.89 -8.14 16.68
CA LEU A 415 -18.99 -9.49 17.28
C LEU A 415 -18.88 -9.45 18.81
N LEU A 416 -17.93 -8.68 19.36
CA LEU A 416 -17.79 -8.50 20.81
C LEU A 416 -19.05 -7.88 21.42
N LEU A 417 -19.63 -6.85 20.80
CA LEU A 417 -20.87 -6.22 21.25
C LEU A 417 -22.06 -7.21 21.21
N SER A 418 -22.12 -8.06 20.18
CA SER A 418 -23.16 -9.09 20.02
C SER A 418 -23.24 -10.07 21.19
N THR A 419 -22.10 -10.35 21.84
CA THR A 419 -22.05 -11.29 22.98
C THR A 419 -22.89 -10.83 24.17
N ARG A 420 -23.07 -9.51 24.33
CA ARG A 420 -23.68 -8.88 25.52
C ARG A 420 -23.06 -9.39 26.83
N HIS A 421 -21.78 -9.76 26.78
CA HIS A 421 -21.12 -10.40 27.89
C HIS A 421 -20.99 -9.43 29.07
N ILE A 422 -21.20 -9.94 30.30
CA ILE A 422 -21.25 -9.13 31.53
C ILE A 422 -19.98 -8.31 31.79
N GLN A 423 -18.83 -8.76 31.25
CA GLN A 423 -17.56 -8.06 31.41
C GLN A 423 -17.52 -6.76 30.62
N LEU A 424 -18.23 -6.65 29.49
CA LEU A 424 -18.28 -5.40 28.73
C LEU A 424 -18.93 -4.30 29.58
N GLY A 425 -20.03 -4.61 30.27
CA GLY A 425 -20.75 -3.63 31.10
C GLY A 425 -20.01 -3.16 32.35
N LYS A 426 -18.90 -3.80 32.74
CA LYS A 426 -18.08 -3.41 33.90
C LYS A 426 -17.00 -2.38 33.55
N ILE A 427 -16.73 -2.18 32.27
CA ILE A 427 -15.60 -1.36 31.80
C ILE A 427 -16.12 0.01 31.39
N ASN A 428 -15.43 1.05 31.88
CA ASN A 428 -15.59 2.41 31.42
C ASN A 428 -14.33 2.84 30.67
N VAL A 429 -14.52 3.52 29.53
CA VAL A 429 -13.44 3.97 28.63
C VAL A 429 -13.58 5.45 28.31
N GLN A 430 -12.54 6.02 27.69
CA GLN A 430 -12.54 7.40 27.24
C GLN A 430 -13.58 7.60 26.13
N GLY A 431 -14.48 8.56 26.36
CA GLY A 431 -15.58 8.91 25.46
C GLY A 431 -15.22 10.05 24.53
N HIS A 432 -15.90 11.17 24.67
CA HIS A 432 -15.74 12.35 23.82
C HIS A 432 -14.78 13.36 24.44
N LEU A 433 -14.03 14.06 23.59
CA LEU A 433 -13.18 15.17 24.00
C LEU A 433 -14.02 16.36 24.47
N ILE A 434 -13.80 16.80 25.71
CA ILE A 434 -14.44 17.97 26.31
C ILE A 434 -13.65 19.20 25.88
N LYS A 435 -14.11 19.87 24.81
CA LYS A 435 -13.51 21.13 24.33
C LYS A 435 -13.72 22.24 25.39
N SER A 436 -12.68 22.50 26.18
CA SER A 436 -12.72 23.44 27.31
C SER A 436 -12.51 24.90 26.91
N THR A 437 -12.14 25.19 25.66
CA THR A 437 -11.88 26.58 25.19
C THR A 437 -12.24 26.73 23.72
N ALA A 438 -12.88 27.85 23.35
CA ALA A 438 -13.16 28.19 21.96
C ALA A 438 -11.87 28.64 21.24
N GLY A 439 -11.66 28.16 20.02
CA GLY A 439 -10.50 28.47 19.18
C GLY A 439 -9.44 27.36 19.13
N ILE A 440 -8.35 27.61 18.40
CA ILE A 440 -7.26 26.64 18.21
C ILE A 440 -6.52 26.42 19.54
N THR A 441 -6.47 25.16 19.99
CA THR A 441 -5.66 24.73 21.13
C THR A 441 -4.24 24.44 20.67
N THR A 442 -3.31 25.36 20.97
CA THR A 442 -1.89 25.16 20.66
C THR A 442 -1.22 24.25 21.69
N ARG A 443 -0.07 23.64 21.35
CA ARG A 443 0.71 22.76 22.24
C ARG A 443 1.05 23.40 23.61
N SER A 444 1.26 24.71 23.66
CA SER A 444 1.49 25.44 24.91
C SER A 444 0.22 25.60 25.76
N LYS A 445 -0.95 25.79 25.13
CA LYS A 445 -2.25 25.84 25.81
C LYS A 445 -2.65 24.46 26.34
N ALA A 446 -2.44 23.39 25.56
CA ALA A 446 -2.72 22.00 25.99
C ALA A 446 -1.85 21.57 27.18
N LYS A 447 -0.63 22.11 27.34
CA LYS A 447 0.18 21.86 28.56
C LYS A 447 -0.41 22.49 29.81
N ILE A 448 -1.12 23.60 29.69
CA ILE A 448 -1.69 24.36 30.81
C ILE A 448 -3.11 23.85 31.13
N ALA A 449 -3.88 23.50 30.10
CA ALA A 449 -5.20 22.88 30.19
C ALA A 449 -5.19 21.60 29.33
N PRO A 450 -4.81 20.44 29.89
CA PRO A 450 -4.77 19.19 29.14
C PRO A 450 -6.18 18.75 28.73
N ASP A 451 -6.23 18.01 27.63
CA ASP A 451 -7.45 17.45 27.07
C ASP A 451 -8.17 16.58 28.10
N GLN A 452 -9.43 16.92 28.34
CA GLN A 452 -10.31 16.15 29.23
C GLN A 452 -11.28 15.35 28.38
N TRP A 453 -11.50 14.10 28.77
CA TRP A 453 -12.38 13.18 28.07
C TRP A 453 -13.56 12.81 28.97
N THR A 454 -14.75 12.68 28.38
CA THR A 454 -15.87 12.09 29.11
C THR A 454 -15.57 10.61 29.41
N SER A 455 -16.19 10.05 30.45
CA SER A 455 -16.17 8.61 30.70
C SER A 455 -17.46 8.00 30.18
N MET A 456 -17.37 6.91 29.41
CA MET A 456 -18.54 6.19 28.89
C MET A 456 -18.40 4.68 29.03
N SER A 457 -19.53 3.96 29.02
CA SER A 457 -19.50 2.50 29.08
C SER A 457 -18.86 1.91 27.82
N LEU A 458 -18.14 0.80 27.95
CA LEU A 458 -17.51 0.13 26.82
C LEU A 458 -18.53 -0.25 25.72
N PRO A 459 -19.71 -0.84 26.00
CA PRO A 459 -20.73 -1.08 24.97
C PRO A 459 -21.16 0.17 24.22
N SER A 460 -21.33 1.29 24.92
CA SER A 460 -21.68 2.58 24.30
C SER A 460 -20.55 3.08 23.40
N LYS A 461 -19.29 2.94 23.83
CA LYS A 461 -18.12 3.35 23.03
C LYS A 461 -17.97 2.51 21.78
N ILE A 462 -18.17 1.18 21.89
CA ILE A 462 -18.14 0.29 20.73
C ILE A 462 -19.23 0.72 19.73
N LEU A 463 -20.47 0.93 20.19
CA LEU A 463 -21.55 1.40 19.31
C LEU A 463 -21.21 2.75 18.66
N ALA A 464 -20.59 3.67 19.39
CA ALA A 464 -20.13 4.95 18.85
C ALA A 464 -19.09 4.77 17.74
N LEU A 465 -18.10 3.91 17.94
CA LEU A 465 -17.06 3.62 16.94
C LEU A 465 -17.65 2.99 15.67
N LEU A 466 -18.63 2.07 15.80
CA LEU A 466 -19.32 1.51 14.64
C LEU A 466 -20.12 2.57 13.87
N ALA A 467 -20.69 3.54 14.58
CA ALA A 467 -21.40 4.66 13.96
C ALA A 467 -20.43 5.64 13.27
N ASP A 468 -19.27 5.91 13.88
CA ASP A 468 -18.23 6.77 13.29
C ASP A 468 -17.74 6.19 11.95
N VAL A 469 -17.47 4.88 11.89
CA VAL A 469 -17.11 4.21 10.62
C VAL A 469 -18.21 4.34 9.57
N LEU A 470 -19.49 4.23 9.94
CA LEU A 470 -20.59 4.43 9.00
C LEU A 470 -20.67 5.88 8.48
N ILE A 471 -20.35 6.86 9.32
CA ILE A 471 -20.29 8.28 8.92
C ILE A 471 -19.14 8.49 7.95
N GLU A 472 -17.94 7.98 8.26
CA GLU A 472 -16.76 8.09 7.39
C GLU A 472 -17.04 7.50 6.00
N ILE A 473 -17.65 6.31 5.92
CA ILE A 473 -18.01 5.69 4.63
C ILE A 473 -19.05 6.55 3.88
N GLN A 474 -20.01 7.16 4.58
CA GLN A 474 -21.00 8.06 3.95
C GLN A 474 -20.36 9.34 3.40
N GLU A 475 -19.43 9.94 4.15
CA GLU A 475 -18.72 11.16 3.75
C GLU A 475 -17.84 10.92 2.53
N GLN A 476 -17.12 9.79 2.47
CA GLN A 476 -16.26 9.45 1.32
C GLN A 476 -17.08 9.23 0.03
N VAL A 477 -18.29 8.69 0.11
CA VAL A 477 -19.17 8.54 -1.07
C VAL A 477 -19.73 9.86 -1.57
N MET A 478 -20.06 10.79 -0.67
CA MET A 478 -20.55 12.11 -1.10
C MET A 478 -19.44 12.99 -1.72
N GLY A 479 -18.16 12.72 -1.41
CA GLY A 479 -17.01 13.40 -2.01
C GLY A 479 -16.56 12.85 -3.37
N GLY A 480 -16.95 11.62 -3.74
CA GLY A 480 -16.55 10.98 -4.99
C GLY A 480 -17.30 11.45 -6.24
N ASP A 481 -18.43 12.15 -6.08
CA ASP A 481 -19.16 12.77 -7.21
C ASP A 481 -18.61 14.17 -7.57
N GLU A 482 -17.63 14.69 -6.82
CA GLU A 482 -16.89 15.93 -7.09
C GLU A 482 -15.44 15.63 -7.51
N GLU A 483 -15.24 14.71 -8.45
CA GLU A 483 -13.99 14.71 -9.23
C GLU A 483 -13.94 16.01 -10.08
N ASP A 484 -12.78 16.67 -10.04
CA ASP A 484 -12.40 17.89 -10.76
C ASP A 484 -12.80 19.25 -10.16
N SER A 485 -12.52 19.49 -8.88
CA SER A 485 -12.14 20.86 -8.46
C SER A 485 -10.71 20.86 -7.98
N GLU A 486 -9.81 21.03 -8.94
CA GLU A 486 -8.42 21.44 -8.73
C GLU A 486 -8.40 22.55 -7.66
N TRP A 487 -7.58 22.34 -6.63
CA TRP A 487 -7.36 23.31 -5.57
C TRP A 487 -6.77 24.59 -6.17
N GLU A 488 -7.61 25.59 -6.48
CA GLU A 488 -7.13 26.94 -6.70
C GLU A 488 -6.49 27.42 -5.39
N GLU A 489 -5.16 27.55 -5.39
CA GLU A 489 -4.44 28.27 -4.35
C GLU A 489 -4.98 29.70 -4.28
N ALA A 490 -5.83 29.97 -3.29
CA ALA A 490 -6.26 31.32 -2.98
C ALA A 490 -5.03 32.14 -2.54
N GLU A 491 -4.45 32.89 -3.47
CA GLU A 491 -3.47 33.91 -3.17
C GLU A 491 -4.03 34.86 -2.10
N ALA A 492 -3.24 35.09 -1.06
CA ALA A 492 -3.56 36.02 0.02
C ALA A 492 -3.52 37.47 -0.49
N GLY A 493 -4.60 37.92 -1.11
CA GLY A 493 -4.90 39.30 -1.44
C GLY A 493 -5.76 39.93 -0.34
N ASP A 494 -5.19 40.91 0.35
CA ASP A 494 -5.86 41.70 1.39
C ASP A 494 -6.99 42.56 0.81
N ALA A 495 -8.05 42.73 1.61
CA ALA A 495 -9.06 43.80 1.61
C ALA A 495 -10.48 43.58 1.00
N GLU A 496 -11.45 43.76 1.90
CA GLU A 496 -12.78 44.38 1.78
C GLU A 496 -14.02 43.50 1.49
N ASP A 497 -14.61 43.05 2.60
CA ASP A 497 -16.04 43.06 2.97
C ASP A 497 -17.05 43.30 1.83
N HIS A 498 -17.64 42.22 1.32
CA HIS A 498 -18.97 42.28 0.69
C HIS A 498 -19.82 41.06 1.06
N ASP A 499 -20.76 41.34 1.97
CA ASP A 499 -21.87 40.51 2.40
C ASP A 499 -22.70 40.03 1.18
N LEU A 500 -22.59 38.73 0.85
CA LEU A 500 -23.50 38.04 -0.08
C LEU A 500 -23.90 36.68 0.50
N LEU A 501 -24.90 36.76 1.37
CA LEU A 501 -25.83 35.67 1.69
C LEU A 501 -26.35 35.02 0.40
N TYR A 502 -25.87 33.82 0.07
CA TYR A 502 -26.61 32.90 -0.79
C TYR A 502 -26.99 31.67 0.03
N SER A 503 -28.30 31.46 0.13
CA SER A 503 -28.97 30.50 0.99
C SER A 503 -28.59 29.06 0.66
N VAL A 504 -28.01 28.35 1.63
CA VAL A 504 -27.97 26.90 1.66
C VAL A 504 -29.25 26.43 2.35
N ASP A 505 -30.31 26.26 1.57
CA ASP A 505 -31.52 25.56 2.02
C ASP A 505 -32.24 24.96 0.80
N ALA A 506 -31.84 23.75 0.44
CA ALA A 506 -32.69 22.79 -0.28
C ALA A 506 -32.09 21.39 -0.12
N THR A 507 -32.44 20.76 0.99
CA THR A 507 -32.33 19.32 1.22
C THR A 507 -32.98 18.50 0.10
N SER A 508 -32.23 17.61 -0.55
CA SER A 508 -32.77 16.35 -1.08
C SER A 508 -32.16 15.20 -0.27
N TYR A 509 -32.76 14.91 0.89
CA TYR A 509 -32.55 13.63 1.57
C TYR A 509 -33.12 12.50 0.71
N SER A 510 -32.39 12.09 -0.32
CA SER A 510 -32.71 10.91 -1.12
C SER A 510 -32.24 9.67 -0.37
N ARG A 511 -33.24 8.92 0.09
CA ARG A 511 -33.22 7.51 0.53
C ARG A 511 -32.05 6.70 -0.10
N PRO A 512 -31.10 6.15 0.68
CA PRO A 512 -30.10 5.22 0.15
C PRO A 512 -30.72 4.06 -0.65
N SER A 513 -30.66 4.12 -1.97
CA SER A 513 -30.99 2.99 -2.85
C SER A 513 -29.95 1.88 -2.66
N TYR A 514 -30.26 0.65 -3.08
CA TYR A 514 -29.27 -0.43 -3.21
C TYR A 514 -28.02 0.03 -4.01
N GLU A 515 -28.24 0.92 -4.99
CA GLU A 515 -27.18 1.56 -5.79
C GLU A 515 -26.26 2.47 -4.96
N HIS A 516 -26.75 3.10 -3.89
CA HIS A 516 -25.94 3.94 -2.99
C HIS A 516 -25.04 3.07 -2.09
N LEU A 517 -25.53 1.91 -1.65
CA LEU A 517 -24.73 0.93 -0.89
C LEU A 517 -23.66 0.25 -1.77
N ASP A 518 -23.95 0.08 -3.06
CA ASP A 518 -23.00 -0.41 -4.05
C ASP A 518 -21.90 0.64 -4.35
N ALA A 519 -22.27 1.92 -4.42
CA ALA A 519 -21.30 3.02 -4.50
C ALA A 519 -20.39 3.09 -3.25
N MET A 520 -20.97 2.95 -2.04
CA MET A 520 -20.21 2.81 -0.78
C MET A 520 -19.29 1.57 -0.77
N ALA A 521 -19.66 0.50 -1.46
CA ALA A 521 -18.85 -0.70 -1.57
C ALA A 521 -17.56 -0.45 -2.35
N LYS A 522 -17.63 0.39 -3.40
CA LYS A 522 -16.49 0.66 -4.29
C LYS A 522 -15.42 1.47 -3.60
N VAL A 523 -15.76 2.49 -2.81
CA VAL A 523 -14.76 3.36 -2.17
C VAL A 523 -13.85 2.63 -1.17
N LEU A 524 -14.34 1.59 -0.48
CA LEU A 524 -13.50 0.76 0.40
C LEU A 524 -12.82 -0.41 -0.31
N ASN A 525 -13.19 -0.71 -1.56
CA ASN A 525 -12.65 -1.82 -2.36
C ASN A 525 -11.77 -1.33 -3.52
N GLU A 526 -11.83 -0.04 -3.88
CA GLU A 526 -10.90 0.61 -4.79
C GLU A 526 -9.61 0.84 -4.00
N ASP A 527 -8.61 0.00 -4.30
CA ASP A 527 -7.25 0.06 -3.77
C ASP A 527 -6.55 1.36 -4.23
N GLN A 528 -7.03 2.53 -3.79
CA GLN A 528 -6.42 3.82 -4.15
C GLN A 528 -5.17 4.16 -3.35
N ASP A 529 -4.81 3.37 -2.34
CA ASP A 529 -3.55 3.51 -1.64
C ASP A 529 -2.68 2.27 -1.91
N GLY A 530 -1.43 2.50 -2.30
CA GLY A 530 -0.39 1.48 -2.41
C GLY A 530 -0.03 0.90 -1.04
N ASP A 531 -0.98 0.21 -0.42
CA ASP A 531 -0.90 -0.28 0.95
C ASP A 531 0.22 -1.33 1.13
N GLU A 532 1.08 -1.08 2.12
CA GLU A 532 2.21 -1.91 2.58
C GLU A 532 1.85 -3.37 2.95
N ASP A 533 0.56 -3.73 3.02
CA ASP A 533 0.07 -4.99 3.61
C ASP A 533 -0.59 -5.96 2.59
N GLY A 534 -0.16 -5.92 1.32
CA GLY A 534 -0.63 -6.82 0.25
C GLY A 534 -0.56 -8.34 0.55
N LEU A 535 0.21 -8.77 1.56
CA LEU A 535 0.29 -10.16 2.01
C LEU A 535 -0.96 -10.66 2.75
N LEU A 536 -1.82 -9.75 3.24
CA LEU A 536 -2.99 -10.06 4.07
C LEU A 536 -4.31 -10.10 3.30
N ILE A 537 -4.33 -9.54 2.09
CA ILE A 537 -5.55 -9.15 1.36
C ILE A 537 -6.20 -10.34 0.63
N GLY A 538 -5.42 -11.29 0.10
CA GLY A 538 -5.94 -12.29 -0.84
C GLY A 538 -6.48 -13.61 -0.24
N ALA A 539 -6.19 -13.93 1.02
CA ALA A 539 -6.47 -15.27 1.57
C ALA A 539 -7.66 -15.34 2.54
N ASP A 540 -8.19 -14.20 2.97
CA ASP A 540 -9.18 -14.13 4.03
C ASP A 540 -10.55 -13.64 3.58
N PRO A 541 -11.64 -14.38 3.87
CA PRO A 541 -13.01 -13.97 3.56
C PRO A 541 -13.43 -12.63 4.16
N LEU A 542 -12.80 -12.15 5.25
CA LEU A 542 -13.18 -10.84 5.81
C LEU A 542 -12.80 -9.68 4.90
N ASN A 543 -11.84 -9.86 3.99
CA ASN A 543 -11.48 -8.82 3.04
C ASN A 543 -12.61 -8.55 2.02
N GLU A 544 -13.38 -9.59 1.67
CA GLU A 544 -14.51 -9.52 0.74
C GLU A 544 -15.79 -8.91 1.38
N ILE A 545 -15.77 -8.62 2.69
CA ILE A 545 -16.92 -8.06 3.37
C ILE A 545 -17.14 -6.61 2.95
N ASN A 546 -18.34 -6.32 2.44
CA ASN A 546 -18.85 -4.96 2.39
C ASN A 546 -19.15 -4.49 3.82
N LEU A 547 -18.28 -3.61 4.33
CA LEU A 547 -18.33 -3.16 5.72
C LEU A 547 -19.62 -2.41 6.04
N ALA A 548 -20.09 -1.54 5.14
CA ALA A 548 -21.33 -0.78 5.34
C ALA A 548 -22.55 -1.70 5.49
N ASN A 549 -22.69 -2.67 4.58
CA ASN A 549 -23.78 -3.64 4.61
C ASN A 549 -23.71 -4.52 5.86
N TYR A 550 -22.51 -4.98 6.22
CA TYR A 550 -22.30 -5.78 7.43
C TYR A 550 -22.73 -5.01 8.69
N LEU A 551 -22.29 -3.76 8.84
CA LEU A 551 -22.61 -2.94 10.00
C LEU A 551 -24.10 -2.61 10.07
N PHE A 552 -24.73 -2.31 8.94
CA PHE A 552 -26.16 -2.07 8.88
C PHE A 552 -26.95 -3.31 9.34
N ASP A 553 -26.65 -4.47 8.75
CA ASP A 553 -27.29 -5.73 9.11
C ASP A 553 -27.08 -6.09 10.58
N PHE A 554 -25.86 -5.88 11.08
CA PHE A 554 -25.53 -6.08 12.48
C PHE A 554 -26.38 -5.18 13.39
N LEU A 555 -26.42 -3.87 13.14
CA LEU A 555 -27.15 -2.91 13.98
C LEU A 555 -28.66 -3.21 13.99
N VAL A 556 -29.24 -3.57 12.84
CA VAL A 556 -30.65 -3.97 12.74
C VAL A 556 -30.91 -5.24 13.55
N LYS A 557 -30.08 -6.29 13.40
CA LYS A 557 -30.21 -7.54 14.16
C LYS A 557 -30.03 -7.32 15.67
N PHE A 558 -29.07 -6.48 16.06
CA PHE A 558 -28.80 -6.17 17.45
C PHE A 558 -29.97 -5.41 18.10
N ALA A 559 -30.53 -4.41 17.42
CA ALA A 559 -31.71 -3.66 17.87
C ALA A 559 -32.97 -4.55 17.99
N GLN A 560 -33.13 -5.53 17.09
CA GLN A 560 -34.24 -6.50 17.16
C GLN A 560 -34.08 -7.50 18.31
N THR A 561 -32.85 -7.87 18.65
CA THR A 561 -32.56 -8.88 19.68
C THR A 561 -32.74 -8.33 21.08
N ASP A 562 -32.31 -7.09 21.35
CA ASP A 562 -32.40 -6.45 22.67
C ASP A 562 -32.61 -4.94 22.55
N ARG A 563 -33.86 -4.57 22.23
CA ARG A 563 -34.24 -3.18 22.00
C ARG A 563 -34.01 -2.25 23.20
N PRO A 564 -34.34 -2.63 24.45
CA PRO A 564 -34.08 -1.79 25.61
C PRO A 564 -32.59 -1.48 25.80
N LEU A 565 -31.72 -2.48 25.62
CA LEU A 565 -30.27 -2.28 25.69
C LEU A 565 -29.82 -1.32 24.59
N PHE A 566 -30.24 -1.56 23.35
CA PHE A 566 -29.89 -0.70 22.21
C PHE A 566 -30.32 0.75 22.42
N ASP A 567 -31.57 0.99 22.80
CA ASP A 567 -32.10 2.34 23.05
C ASP A 567 -31.33 3.05 24.19
N HIS A 568 -30.89 2.30 25.21
CA HIS A 568 -30.04 2.84 26.28
C HIS A 568 -28.64 3.21 25.77
N LEU A 569 -28.01 2.37 24.93
CA LEU A 569 -26.71 2.67 24.35
C LEU A 569 -26.77 3.91 23.43
N CYS A 570 -27.82 4.04 22.62
CA CYS A 570 -28.04 5.18 21.73
C CYS A 570 -28.11 6.52 22.46
N GLN A 571 -28.58 6.57 23.71
CA GLN A 571 -28.64 7.81 24.50
C GLN A 571 -27.26 8.41 24.80
N SER A 572 -26.21 7.60 24.75
CA SER A 572 -24.83 8.03 25.00
C SER A 572 -24.11 8.54 23.74
N LEU A 573 -24.74 8.40 22.57
CA LEU A 573 -24.17 8.79 21.27
C LEU A 573 -24.37 10.28 20.98
N THR A 574 -23.49 10.85 20.14
CA THR A 574 -23.67 12.21 19.61
C THR A 574 -24.83 12.27 18.61
N ASN A 575 -25.32 13.48 18.29
CA ASN A 575 -26.39 13.64 17.31
C ASN A 575 -26.03 13.07 15.92
N ALA A 576 -24.79 13.23 15.48
CA ALA A 576 -24.31 12.68 14.21
C ALA A 576 -24.36 11.14 14.23
N GLN A 577 -23.80 10.53 15.29
CA GLN A 577 -23.82 9.08 15.49
C GLN A 577 -25.25 8.52 15.60
N GLN A 578 -26.15 9.21 16.30
CA GLN A 578 -27.56 8.81 16.40
C GLN A 578 -28.29 8.84 15.06
N ASN A 579 -27.89 9.72 14.14
CA ASN A 579 -28.45 9.81 12.79
C ASN A 579 -27.91 8.71 11.86
N ALA A 580 -26.65 8.31 12.04
CA ALA A 580 -26.03 7.23 11.27
C ALA A 580 -26.56 5.83 11.66
N VAL A 581 -26.93 5.64 12.93
CA VAL A 581 -27.46 4.37 13.42
C VAL A 581 -28.95 4.20 13.08
N PRO A 582 -29.39 3.04 12.55
CA PRO A 582 -30.80 2.78 12.24
C PRO A 582 -31.66 2.67 13.53
N ASN A 583 -32.15 3.81 14.03
CA ASN A 583 -33.01 3.85 15.22
C ASN A 583 -34.47 3.50 14.86
N GLY A 584 -34.97 2.38 15.42
CA GLY A 584 -36.26 1.77 15.09
C GLY A 584 -37.53 2.58 15.39
N ALA A 585 -37.44 3.85 15.78
CA ALA A 585 -38.60 4.75 15.91
C ALA A 585 -38.64 5.85 14.84
N LYS A 586 -37.51 6.16 14.18
CA LYS A 586 -37.45 7.10 13.05
C LYS A 586 -37.11 6.43 11.70
N SER A 587 -36.46 5.26 11.71
CA SER A 587 -35.99 4.59 10.48
C SER A 587 -36.86 3.44 9.97
N VAL A 588 -37.91 3.01 10.68
CA VAL A 588 -38.83 1.97 10.17
C VAL A 588 -39.61 2.45 8.93
N MET A 589 -39.71 3.76 8.70
CA MET A 589 -40.31 4.31 7.48
C MET A 589 -39.32 4.57 6.34
N ILE A 590 -38.00 4.52 6.57
CA ILE A 590 -37.03 4.89 5.52
C ILE A 590 -36.60 3.66 4.69
N PHE A 591 -36.61 2.44 5.25
CA PHE A 591 -36.07 1.23 4.55
C PHE A 591 -36.89 -0.05 4.58
N ALA A 592 -38.15 -0.03 5.05
CA ALA A 592 -38.99 -1.22 5.00
C ALA A 592 -39.57 -1.49 3.60
N VAL A 593 -38.83 -2.16 2.71
CA VAL A 593 -39.41 -3.03 1.67
C VAL A 593 -38.50 -4.25 1.45
N VAL A 594 -38.81 -5.34 2.14
CA VAL A 594 -38.55 -6.70 1.64
C VAL A 594 -39.93 -7.33 1.46
N PRO A 595 -40.40 -7.64 0.23
CA PRO A 595 -41.22 -8.81 0.05
C PRO A 595 -40.27 -10.01 -0.05
N CYS A 596 -40.48 -11.01 0.80
CA CYS A 596 -40.04 -12.36 0.53
C CYS A 596 -40.42 -12.71 -0.92
N VAL A 597 -39.44 -13.00 -1.77
CA VAL A 597 -39.68 -13.82 -2.95
C VAL A 597 -38.99 -15.15 -2.67
N VAL A 598 -39.80 -16.05 -2.14
CA VAL A 598 -39.64 -17.48 -2.36
C VAL A 598 -39.93 -17.71 -3.83
N ASP A 599 -38.94 -18.19 -4.58
CA ASP A 599 -39.04 -19.40 -5.41
C ASP A 599 -37.64 -19.86 -5.85
#